data_AF-A0A174ATU7-F1
#
_entry.id   AF-A0A174ATU7-F1
#
_cell.length_a   1.000
_cell.length_b   1.000
_cell.length_c   1.000
_cell.angle_alpha   90.00
_cell.angle_beta   90.00
_cell.angle_gamma   90.00
#
_symmetry.space_group_name_H-M   'P 1'
#
loop_
_entity.id
_entity.type
_entity.pdbx_description
1 polymer ?
#
loop_
_entity_poly.entity_id
_entity_poly.type
_entity_poly.pdbx_seq_one_letter_code
_entity_poly.pdbx_strand_id
1 'polypeptide(L)'
;MTKVKKCSQCGKEVPQGGTFCPFCGNIININGKVESRESGRCEVDDDIQKKYRNDINEKLQKQKQLEYQKENLLKKKKSLGLKIDNYSKIMKKEIPRCERNKTAPNMPVIKTENSKMDVKWYIAAVIAVVEIISGFMPWVSLYYADLFQGQTISCAGIFDLLNDISKFEDWTNSTPEVLGVFVFIIMFGFVMLFINGYFIAQVLQKRESEVSGTIAGISGIVVSVAILLYKWYLDISMEEDGWRWISINTQVGVWLMLLAGIALICVIVFYKSDTEAETKNKSNLEFEVMNYDPVLPIRMKTLKIRKENDKLILELTYAEFEWASIEEFIVDIQLVRYDGTVNILARNALFEKKGQNFARFQLQDAGYDLDGIASARINILAYNIYKSQKKHEEKGSGFSAYSDYSVDELRSARFASPNMVMCMEKNIGENHQCCCGQVYSNKNNKCPLCGKERRGK
;
A
#
# COMPACT_ATOMS: atom_id res chain seq x y z
N MET A 1 -32.68 -11.25 79.61
CA MET A 1 -32.31 -9.81 79.58
C MET A 1 -30.79 -9.71 79.69
N THR A 2 -30.12 -9.40 78.58
CA THR A 2 -28.67 -9.15 78.54
C THR A 2 -28.36 -7.88 79.33
N LYS A 3 -27.57 -7.98 80.40
CA LYS A 3 -27.21 -6.81 81.20
C LYS A 3 -26.31 -5.89 80.35
N VAL A 4 -26.76 -4.66 80.14
CA VAL A 4 -26.07 -3.59 79.39
C VAL A 4 -25.53 -2.53 80.35
N LYS A 5 -24.39 -1.91 80.02
CA LYS A 5 -23.77 -0.80 80.76
C LYS A 5 -23.48 0.33 79.77
N LYS A 6 -23.50 1.60 80.21
CA LYS A 6 -23.08 2.73 79.35
C LYS A 6 -21.57 2.91 79.38
N CYS A 7 -20.96 3.11 78.21
CA CYS A 7 -19.56 3.47 78.08
C CYS A 7 -19.32 4.86 78.68
N SER A 8 -18.34 4.98 79.60
CA SER A 8 -18.01 6.23 80.29
C SER A 8 -17.46 7.34 79.37
N GLN A 9 -16.94 6.98 78.19
CA GLN A 9 -16.37 7.95 77.25
C GLN A 9 -17.36 8.41 76.17
N CYS A 10 -18.10 7.48 75.55
CA CYS A 10 -19.00 7.82 74.42
C CYS A 10 -20.50 7.74 74.77
N GLY A 11 -20.86 7.37 76.00
CA GLY A 11 -22.25 7.32 76.48
C GLY A 11 -23.13 6.21 75.91
N LYS A 12 -22.65 5.45 74.92
CA LYS A 12 -23.40 4.38 74.25
C LYS A 12 -23.51 3.12 75.11
N GLU A 13 -24.63 2.40 74.98
CA GLU A 13 -24.88 1.14 75.67
C GLU A 13 -24.04 0.02 75.07
N VAL A 14 -23.38 -0.75 75.94
CA VAL A 14 -22.47 -1.84 75.60
C VAL A 14 -22.75 -3.08 76.45
N PRO A 15 -22.45 -4.30 75.95
CA PRO A 15 -22.66 -5.54 76.70
C PRO A 15 -21.78 -5.59 77.96
N GLN A 16 -22.32 -5.97 79.13
CA GLN A 16 -21.55 -6.01 80.39
C GLN A 16 -20.34 -6.95 80.39
N GLY A 17 -20.31 -7.96 79.50
CA GLY A 17 -19.19 -8.91 79.38
C GLY A 17 -18.01 -8.40 78.54
N GLY A 18 -18.12 -7.24 77.88
CA GLY A 18 -17.06 -6.73 77.00
C GLY A 18 -15.98 -5.95 77.76
N THR A 19 -14.71 -6.28 77.51
CA THR A 19 -13.55 -5.59 78.09
C THR A 19 -13.34 -4.19 77.47
N PHE A 20 -13.77 -3.99 76.23
CA PHE A 20 -13.60 -2.74 75.46
C PHE A 20 -14.91 -2.24 74.84
N CYS A 21 -14.99 -0.92 74.60
CA CYS A 21 -16.09 -0.30 73.87
C CYS A 21 -15.94 -0.54 72.35
N PRO A 22 -16.91 -1.18 71.67
CA PRO A 22 -16.85 -1.37 70.23
C PRO A 22 -17.00 -0.05 69.43
N PHE A 23 -17.44 1.04 70.07
CA PHE A 23 -17.66 2.32 69.40
C PHE A 23 -16.50 3.31 69.55
N CYS A 24 -15.77 3.29 70.68
CA CYS A 24 -14.67 4.22 70.94
C CYS A 24 -13.38 3.56 71.44
N GLY A 25 -13.34 2.24 71.56
CA GLY A 25 -12.16 1.49 71.97
C GLY A 25 -11.81 1.56 73.46
N ASN A 26 -12.55 2.31 74.27
CA ASN A 26 -12.19 2.51 75.69
C ASN A 26 -12.43 1.26 76.55
N ILE A 27 -11.59 1.01 77.57
CA ILE A 27 -11.71 -0.14 78.47
C ILE A 27 -12.92 0.05 79.41
N ILE A 28 -13.75 -0.99 79.57
CA ILE A 28 -15.02 -0.93 80.31
C ILE A 28 -15.03 -1.82 81.57
N ASN A 29 -14.15 -2.83 81.64
CA ASN A 29 -14.00 -3.72 82.79
C ASN A 29 -12.53 -3.93 83.15
N ILE A 30 -12.14 -3.52 84.35
CA ILE A 30 -10.79 -3.71 84.93
C ILE A 30 -10.98 -4.56 86.19
N ASN A 31 -11.08 -5.89 86.04
CA ASN A 31 -11.05 -6.83 87.17
C ASN A 31 -10.14 -8.02 86.84
N GLY A 32 -8.91 -7.71 86.42
CA GLY A 32 -7.80 -8.64 86.37
C GLY A 32 -6.57 -7.93 86.94
N LYS A 33 -5.95 -8.52 87.96
CA LYS A 33 -4.75 -8.01 88.65
C LYS A 33 -3.72 -7.51 87.63
N VAL A 34 -3.36 -6.23 87.73
CA VAL A 34 -2.17 -5.69 87.07
C VAL A 34 -0.98 -6.06 87.95
N GLU A 35 -0.40 -7.22 87.71
CA GLU A 35 1.00 -7.43 88.05
C GLU A 35 1.84 -6.59 87.09
N SER A 36 2.68 -5.75 87.66
CA SER A 36 3.70 -4.98 86.99
C SER A 36 4.57 -5.88 86.12
N ARG A 37 4.37 -5.82 84.81
CA ARG A 37 5.42 -6.08 83.85
C ARG A 37 5.80 -4.76 83.21
N GLU A 38 7.11 -4.58 83.13
CA GLU A 38 7.84 -3.49 82.53
C GLU A 38 7.22 -3.04 81.21
N SER A 39 7.56 -1.81 80.83
CA SER A 39 7.35 -1.22 79.51
C SER A 39 7.84 -2.13 78.38
N GLY A 40 7.10 -3.18 78.07
CA GLY A 40 7.23 -3.98 76.88
C GLY A 40 6.47 -3.24 75.80
N ARG A 41 7.18 -2.71 74.80
CA ARG A 41 6.58 -2.55 73.48
C ARG A 41 5.83 -3.86 73.20
N CYS A 42 4.53 -3.80 72.93
CA CYS A 42 3.88 -4.92 72.26
C CYS A 42 4.62 -5.06 70.94
N GLU A 43 5.60 -5.97 70.87
CA GLU A 43 6.07 -6.51 69.61
C GLU A 43 4.84 -7.17 68.99
N VAL A 44 4.14 -6.38 68.17
CA VAL A 44 3.13 -6.93 67.28
C VAL A 44 3.89 -7.91 66.43
N ASP A 45 3.61 -9.20 66.64
CA ASP A 45 4.19 -10.30 65.89
C ASP A 45 4.30 -9.91 64.42
N ASP A 46 5.53 -9.81 63.89
CA ASP A 46 5.82 -9.19 62.59
C ASP A 46 4.98 -9.84 61.47
N ASP A 47 4.66 -11.13 61.66
CA ASP A 47 3.78 -11.92 60.80
C ASP A 47 2.32 -11.46 60.81
N ILE A 48 1.79 -11.06 61.98
CA ILE A 48 0.44 -10.51 62.12
C ILE A 48 0.37 -9.13 61.46
N GLN A 49 1.39 -8.28 61.68
CA GLN A 49 1.43 -6.95 61.07
C GLN A 49 1.57 -7.03 59.54
N LYS A 50 2.37 -7.97 59.04
CA LYS A 50 2.52 -8.26 57.61
C LYS A 50 1.22 -8.80 57.01
N LYS A 51 0.50 -9.69 57.70
CA LYS A 51 -0.82 -10.20 57.28
C LYS A 51 -1.85 -9.08 57.12
N TYR A 52 -1.96 -8.17 58.09
CA TYR A 52 -2.89 -7.04 58.00
C TYR A 52 -2.51 -6.06 56.89
N ARG A 53 -1.22 -5.78 56.69
CA ARG A 53 -0.76 -4.93 55.59
C ARG A 53 -1.12 -5.52 54.22
N ASN A 54 -0.98 -6.84 54.07
CA ASN A 54 -1.37 -7.54 52.85
C ASN A 54 -2.89 -7.48 52.60
N ASP A 55 -3.71 -7.72 53.62
CA ASP A 55 -5.18 -7.65 53.51
C ASP A 55 -5.67 -6.22 53.17
N ILE A 56 -5.05 -5.18 53.76
CA ILE A 56 -5.32 -3.78 53.40
C ILE A 56 -4.98 -3.51 51.94
N ASN A 57 -3.80 -3.95 51.48
CA ASN A 57 -3.37 -3.77 50.09
C ASN A 57 -4.28 -4.50 49.10
N GLU A 58 -4.70 -5.73 49.42
CA GLU A 58 -5.64 -6.52 48.60
C GLU A 58 -7.00 -5.82 48.50
N LYS A 59 -7.55 -5.34 49.63
CA LYS A 59 -8.80 -4.59 49.64
C LYS A 59 -8.70 -3.28 48.86
N LEU A 60 -7.58 -2.57 48.97
CA LEU A 60 -7.33 -1.33 48.21
C LEU A 60 -7.26 -1.60 46.71
N GLN A 61 -6.60 -2.68 46.28
CA GLN A 61 -6.57 -3.10 44.88
C GLN A 61 -7.97 -3.45 44.37
N LYS A 62 -8.75 -4.20 45.17
CA LYS A 62 -10.13 -4.56 44.83
C LYS A 62 -11.03 -3.34 44.73
N GLN A 63 -10.87 -2.34 45.60
CA GLN A 63 -11.59 -1.07 45.51
C GLN A 63 -11.28 -0.34 44.20
N LYS A 64 -10.00 -0.21 43.83
CA LYS A 64 -9.59 0.41 42.56
C LYS A 64 -10.19 -0.31 41.35
N GLN A 65 -10.22 -1.64 41.38
CA GLN A 65 -10.81 -2.44 40.31
C GLN A 65 -12.32 -2.23 40.19
N LEU A 66 -13.03 -2.15 41.32
CA LEU A 66 -14.47 -1.86 41.35
C LEU A 66 -14.80 -0.44 40.87
N GLU A 67 -13.99 0.56 41.25
CA GLU A 67 -14.14 1.93 40.77
C GLU A 67 -13.97 2.02 39.25
N TYR A 68 -12.95 1.35 38.70
CA TYR A 68 -12.74 1.24 37.25
C TYR A 68 -13.93 0.55 36.54
N GLN A 69 -14.46 -0.54 37.11
CA GLN A 69 -15.66 -1.21 36.57
C GLN A 69 -16.89 -0.30 36.59
N LYS A 70 -17.09 0.45 37.68
CA LYS A 70 -18.19 1.41 37.80
C LYS A 70 -18.10 2.50 36.73
N GLU A 71 -16.91 3.05 36.49
CA GLU A 71 -16.70 4.07 35.46
C GLU A 71 -17.01 3.53 34.06
N ASN A 72 -16.53 2.32 33.74
CA ASN A 72 -16.82 1.67 32.47
C ASN A 72 -18.32 1.38 32.25
N LEU A 73 -19.03 0.94 33.29
CA LEU A 73 -20.47 0.74 33.23
C LEU A 73 -21.22 2.05 33.00
N LEU A 74 -20.78 3.15 33.62
CA LEU A 74 -21.35 4.48 33.39
C LEU A 74 -21.12 4.96 31.95
N LYS A 75 -19.92 4.77 31.39
CA LYS A 75 -19.62 5.06 29.97
C LYS A 75 -20.53 4.24 29.04
N LYS A 76 -20.69 2.94 29.32
CA LYS A 76 -21.57 2.05 28.56
C LYS A 76 -23.04 2.49 28.62
N LYS A 77 -23.55 2.82 29.81
CA LYS A 77 -24.93 3.32 29.99
C LYS A 77 -25.17 4.57 29.14
N LYS A 78 -24.23 5.52 29.15
CA LYS A 78 -24.31 6.74 28.33
C LYS A 78 -24.35 6.43 26.84
N SER A 79 -23.48 5.53 26.36
CA SER A 79 -23.49 5.15 24.94
C SER A 79 -24.79 4.45 24.52
N LEU A 80 -25.31 3.53 25.33
CA LEU A 80 -26.59 2.88 25.04
C LEU A 80 -27.73 3.89 24.97
N GLY A 81 -27.75 4.88 25.87
CA GLY A 81 -28.69 6.00 25.80
C GLY A 81 -28.61 6.77 24.47
N LEU A 82 -27.39 7.07 24.00
CA LEU A 82 -27.18 7.73 22.70
C LEU A 82 -27.62 6.86 21.52
N LYS A 83 -27.36 5.55 21.56
CA LYS A 83 -27.82 4.61 20.54
C LYS A 83 -29.35 4.61 20.43
N ILE A 84 -30.05 4.50 21.57
CA ILE A 84 -31.52 4.51 21.62
C ILE A 84 -32.08 5.82 21.08
N ASP A 85 -31.50 6.96 21.49
CA ASP A 85 -31.90 8.28 21.01
C ASP A 85 -31.71 8.43 19.50
N ASN A 86 -30.57 7.98 18.96
CA ASN A 86 -30.30 8.03 17.53
C ASN A 86 -31.24 7.12 16.73
N TYR A 87 -31.58 5.92 17.23
CA TYR A 87 -32.62 5.08 16.60
C TYR A 87 -33.98 5.80 16.52
N SER A 88 -34.41 6.46 17.60
CA SER A 88 -35.64 7.24 17.63
C SER A 88 -35.64 8.34 16.56
N LYS A 89 -34.52 9.06 16.42
CA LYS A 89 -34.36 10.12 15.41
C LYS A 89 -34.35 9.62 13.98
N ILE A 90 -33.75 8.46 13.72
CA ILE A 90 -33.78 7.81 12.40
C ILE A 90 -35.22 7.51 12.01
N MET A 91 -36.00 6.91 12.92
CA MET A 91 -37.40 6.59 12.68
C MET A 91 -38.24 7.85 12.40
N LYS A 92 -37.92 8.97 13.06
CA LYS A 92 -38.58 10.27 12.86
C LYS A 92 -38.00 11.10 11.70
N LYS A 93 -36.95 10.63 11.02
CA LYS A 93 -36.21 11.35 9.96
C LYS A 93 -35.63 12.71 10.41
N GLU A 94 -35.23 12.81 11.68
CA GLU A 94 -34.69 14.04 12.26
C GLU A 94 -33.18 14.22 11.99
N ILE A 95 -32.48 13.17 11.57
CA ILE A 95 -31.06 13.24 11.22
C ILE A 95 -30.94 13.71 9.75
N PRO A 96 -30.33 14.88 9.49
CA PRO A 96 -30.20 15.41 8.13
C PRO A 96 -29.29 14.52 7.28
N ARG A 97 -29.59 14.41 5.98
CA ARG A 97 -28.80 13.63 5.00
C ARG A 97 -28.59 12.17 5.44
N CYS A 98 -29.47 11.63 6.27
CA CYS A 98 -29.49 10.24 6.68
C CYS A 98 -30.44 9.46 5.80
N GLU A 99 -29.91 8.49 5.07
CA GLU A 99 -30.68 7.63 4.18
C GLU A 99 -30.44 6.16 4.49
N ARG A 100 -31.38 5.32 4.09
CA ARG A 100 -31.19 3.86 4.13
C ARG A 100 -30.08 3.48 3.15
N ASN A 101 -29.21 2.56 3.54
CA ASN A 101 -28.14 2.08 2.67
C ASN A 101 -28.74 1.47 1.38
N LYS A 102 -28.30 1.99 0.23
CA LYS A 102 -28.73 1.54 -1.09
C LYS A 102 -27.66 0.61 -1.67
N THR A 103 -28.12 -0.43 -2.37
CA THR A 103 -27.24 -1.26 -3.19
C THR A 103 -26.88 -0.51 -4.46
N ALA A 104 -25.60 -0.56 -4.83
CA ALA A 104 -25.06 -0.02 -6.07
C ALA A 104 -24.61 -1.16 -7.01
N PRO A 105 -24.47 -0.91 -8.32
CA PRO A 105 -23.89 -1.90 -9.23
C PRO A 105 -22.45 -2.23 -8.83
N ASN A 106 -22.02 -3.46 -9.12
CA ASN A 106 -20.63 -3.85 -8.88
C ASN A 106 -19.69 -3.03 -9.78
N MET A 107 -18.47 -2.82 -9.31
CA MET A 107 -17.46 -2.08 -10.04
C MET A 107 -17.07 -2.83 -11.32
N PRO A 108 -16.98 -2.14 -12.47
CA PRO A 108 -16.55 -2.77 -13.70
C PRO A 108 -15.09 -3.21 -13.58
N VAL A 109 -14.83 -4.37 -14.17
CA VAL A 109 -13.49 -4.93 -14.29
C VAL A 109 -12.98 -4.59 -15.68
N ILE A 110 -11.91 -3.80 -15.74
CA ILE A 110 -11.14 -3.61 -16.97
C ILE A 110 -10.35 -4.90 -17.13
N LYS A 111 -10.78 -5.75 -18.07
CA LYS A 111 -9.90 -6.81 -18.57
C LYS A 111 -8.71 -6.09 -19.22
N THR A 112 -7.60 -5.95 -18.51
CA THR A 112 -6.32 -5.72 -19.16
C THR A 112 -6.07 -6.97 -19.99
N GLU A 113 -6.40 -6.90 -21.29
CA GLU A 113 -5.92 -7.86 -22.25
C GLU A 113 -4.39 -7.89 -22.16
N ASN A 114 -3.85 -8.92 -21.50
CA ASN A 114 -2.41 -9.25 -21.47
C ASN A 114 -1.91 -9.72 -22.86
N SER A 115 -2.41 -9.13 -23.95
CA SER A 115 -2.10 -9.52 -25.33
C SER A 115 -1.35 -8.47 -26.14
N LYS A 116 -1.20 -7.23 -25.65
CA LYS A 116 -0.25 -6.30 -26.27
C LYS A 116 1.14 -6.61 -25.71
N MET A 117 1.97 -7.22 -26.56
CA MET A 117 3.41 -7.33 -26.33
C MET A 117 3.93 -5.99 -25.83
N ASP A 118 4.73 -5.97 -24.76
CA ASP A 118 5.24 -4.72 -24.19
C ASP A 118 5.83 -3.88 -25.32
N VAL A 119 5.46 -2.60 -25.37
CA VAL A 119 5.90 -1.65 -26.40
C VAL A 119 7.43 -1.65 -26.49
N LYS A 120 8.12 -1.84 -25.36
CA LYS A 120 9.58 -2.03 -25.30
C LYS A 120 10.05 -3.17 -26.21
N TRP A 121 9.48 -4.36 -26.03
CA TRP A 121 9.87 -5.57 -26.76
C TRP A 121 9.44 -5.56 -28.22
N TYR A 122 8.32 -4.91 -28.53
CA TYR A 122 7.90 -4.69 -29.91
C TYR A 122 8.85 -3.78 -30.68
N ILE A 123 9.22 -2.62 -30.11
CA ILE A 123 10.19 -1.71 -30.72
C ILE A 123 11.54 -2.42 -30.88
N ALA A 124 12.00 -3.15 -29.86
CA ALA A 124 13.24 -3.90 -29.92
C ALA A 124 13.24 -4.97 -31.03
N ALA A 125 12.14 -5.72 -31.21
CA ALA A 125 12.02 -6.70 -32.28
C ALA A 125 12.05 -6.06 -33.68
N VAL A 126 11.40 -4.90 -33.86
CA VAL A 126 11.44 -4.15 -35.13
C VAL A 126 12.87 -3.71 -35.45
N ILE A 127 13.61 -3.20 -34.47
CA ILE A 127 15.01 -2.78 -34.68
C ILE A 127 15.90 -3.99 -35.03
N ALA A 128 15.72 -5.14 -34.37
CA ALA A 128 16.44 -6.37 -34.70
C ALA A 128 16.17 -6.86 -36.14
N VAL A 129 14.95 -6.66 -36.66
CA VAL A 129 14.64 -6.93 -38.08
C VAL A 129 15.40 -5.98 -39.00
N VAL A 130 15.56 -4.70 -38.63
CA VAL A 130 16.36 -3.73 -39.39
C VAL A 130 17.84 -4.15 -39.42
N GLU A 131 18.39 -4.66 -38.32
CA GLU A 131 19.75 -5.24 -38.30
C GLU A 131 19.89 -6.42 -39.26
N ILE A 132 18.92 -7.35 -39.27
CA ILE A 132 18.90 -8.48 -40.21
C ILE A 132 18.90 -7.99 -41.66
N ILE A 133 18.05 -7.02 -42.00
CA ILE A 133 17.98 -6.46 -43.35
C ILE A 133 19.32 -5.80 -43.71
N SER A 134 19.93 -5.06 -42.78
CA SER A 134 21.23 -4.42 -43.00
C SER A 134 22.37 -5.42 -43.27
N GLY A 135 22.28 -6.65 -42.75
CA GLY A 135 23.22 -7.73 -43.03
C GLY A 135 23.24 -8.16 -44.50
N PHE A 136 22.12 -8.03 -45.21
CA PHE A 136 22.01 -8.36 -46.63
C PHE A 136 22.23 -7.17 -47.57
N MET A 137 22.22 -5.95 -47.05
CA MET A 137 22.54 -4.75 -47.84
C MET A 137 24.04 -4.67 -48.13
N PRO A 138 24.46 -4.04 -49.24
CA PRO A 138 25.86 -3.75 -49.50
C PRO A 138 26.50 -2.99 -48.33
N TRP A 139 27.64 -3.49 -47.86
CA TRP A 139 28.41 -2.88 -46.79
C TRP A 139 29.55 -2.03 -47.31
N VAL A 140 30.24 -2.55 -48.32
CA VAL A 140 31.40 -1.91 -48.94
C VAL A 140 31.35 -2.18 -50.43
N SER A 141 31.81 -1.20 -51.22
CA SER A 141 32.14 -1.40 -52.63
C SER A 141 33.65 -1.29 -52.83
N LEU A 142 34.25 -2.31 -53.42
CA LEU A 142 35.66 -2.35 -53.80
C LEU A 142 35.82 -2.00 -55.28
N TYR A 143 36.74 -1.09 -55.60
CA TYR A 143 37.09 -0.72 -56.97
C TYR A 143 38.58 -0.97 -57.21
N TYR A 144 38.93 -1.65 -58.31
CA TYR A 144 40.29 -2.02 -58.68
C TYR A 144 40.82 -1.18 -59.84
N ALA A 145 41.65 -0.17 -59.55
CA ALA A 145 42.19 0.76 -60.55
C ALA A 145 41.15 1.28 -61.58
N ASP A 146 41.57 1.94 -62.67
CA ASP A 146 40.68 2.53 -63.69
C ASP A 146 39.98 1.49 -64.61
N LEU A 147 40.01 0.19 -64.27
CA LEU A 147 39.50 -0.89 -65.12
C LEU A 147 38.59 -1.85 -64.33
N PHE A 148 37.28 -1.65 -64.51
CA PHE A 148 36.15 -2.57 -64.27
C PHE A 148 35.59 -2.77 -62.83
N GLN A 149 34.26 -2.56 -62.80
CA GLN A 149 33.19 -2.93 -61.87
C GLN A 149 33.46 -3.08 -60.37
N GLY A 150 32.77 -2.22 -59.60
CA GLY A 150 32.77 -2.27 -58.14
C GLY A 150 32.11 -3.53 -57.59
N GLN A 151 32.87 -4.33 -56.83
CA GLN A 151 32.34 -5.50 -56.13
C GLN A 151 31.70 -5.07 -54.82
N THR A 152 30.46 -5.50 -54.55
CA THR A 152 29.77 -5.19 -53.29
C THR A 152 29.90 -6.32 -52.29
N ILE A 153 30.40 -6.02 -51.09
CA ILE A 153 30.55 -6.97 -49.99
C ILE A 153 29.31 -6.89 -49.10
N SER A 154 28.70 -8.04 -48.83
CA SER A 154 27.59 -8.24 -47.89
C SER A 154 27.43 -9.74 -47.59
N CYS A 155 26.54 -10.12 -46.66
CA CYS A 155 26.19 -11.54 -46.50
C CYS A 155 25.59 -12.16 -47.77
N ALA A 156 24.90 -11.37 -48.61
CA ALA A 156 24.32 -11.85 -49.86
C ALA A 156 25.39 -12.12 -50.94
N GLY A 157 26.47 -11.34 -50.94
CA GLY A 157 27.55 -11.40 -51.93
C GLY A 157 28.68 -12.37 -51.61
N ILE A 158 28.54 -13.25 -50.59
CA ILE A 158 29.64 -14.14 -50.16
C ILE A 158 30.09 -15.11 -51.25
N PHE A 159 29.17 -15.67 -52.03
CA PHE A 159 29.52 -16.63 -53.08
C PHE A 159 30.19 -15.96 -54.27
N ASP A 160 29.79 -14.72 -54.60
CA ASP A 160 30.46 -13.91 -55.60
C ASP A 160 31.88 -13.57 -55.14
N LEU A 161 32.04 -13.19 -53.86
CA LEU A 161 33.36 -12.95 -53.24
C LEU A 161 34.27 -14.17 -53.29
N LEU A 162 33.78 -15.35 -52.91
CA LEU A 162 34.56 -16.59 -52.93
C LEU A 162 34.94 -17.03 -54.35
N ASN A 163 34.04 -16.84 -55.32
CA ASN A 163 34.28 -17.12 -56.73
C ASN A 163 35.29 -16.15 -57.35
N ASP A 164 35.31 -14.90 -56.88
CA ASP A 164 36.28 -13.92 -57.34
C ASP A 164 37.66 -14.19 -56.72
N ILE A 165 37.74 -14.55 -55.44
CA ILE A 165 39.01 -14.97 -54.79
C ILE A 165 39.66 -16.11 -55.58
N SER A 166 38.90 -17.14 -55.95
CA SER A 166 39.45 -18.29 -56.69
C SER A 166 39.89 -17.94 -58.12
N LYS A 167 39.31 -16.91 -58.74
CA LYS A 167 39.71 -16.43 -60.07
C LYS A 167 40.92 -15.49 -60.02
N PHE A 168 41.05 -14.70 -58.96
CA PHE A 168 42.13 -13.72 -58.80
C PHE A 168 43.41 -14.30 -58.18
N GLU A 169 43.35 -15.52 -57.65
CA GLU A 169 44.51 -16.30 -57.18
C GLU A 169 45.59 -16.43 -58.28
N ASP A 170 45.19 -16.41 -59.56
CA ASP A 170 46.09 -16.50 -60.72
C ASP A 170 46.71 -15.15 -61.15
N TRP A 171 46.23 -14.01 -60.66
CA TRP A 171 46.58 -12.69 -61.21
C TRP A 171 47.58 -11.88 -60.35
N THR A 172 47.48 -11.94 -59.01
CA THR A 172 48.40 -11.23 -58.09
C THR A 172 48.41 -11.87 -56.70
N ASN A 173 49.57 -11.92 -56.04
CA ASN A 173 49.74 -12.57 -54.72
C ASN A 173 49.04 -11.83 -53.56
N SER A 174 48.74 -10.53 -53.69
CA SER A 174 48.23 -9.67 -52.59
C SER A 174 46.71 -9.49 -52.56
N THR A 175 46.00 -9.76 -53.67
CA THR A 175 44.54 -9.62 -53.76
C THR A 175 43.76 -10.65 -52.92
N PRO A 176 44.17 -11.94 -52.86
CA PRO A 176 43.51 -12.95 -52.03
C PRO A 176 43.58 -12.65 -50.53
N GLU A 177 44.66 -12.04 -50.05
CA GLU A 177 44.83 -11.68 -48.63
C GLU A 177 43.81 -10.61 -48.19
N VAL A 178 43.60 -9.59 -49.03
CA VAL A 178 42.65 -8.51 -48.75
C VAL A 178 41.21 -9.02 -48.77
N LEU A 179 40.85 -9.84 -49.76
CA LEU A 179 39.51 -10.41 -49.87
C LEU A 179 39.22 -11.47 -48.79
N GLY A 180 40.25 -12.21 -48.34
CA GLY A 180 40.13 -13.19 -47.26
C GLY A 180 39.68 -12.60 -45.92
N VAL A 181 40.12 -11.39 -45.59
CA VAL A 181 39.66 -10.68 -44.38
C VAL A 181 38.17 -10.32 -44.48
N PHE A 182 37.69 -9.95 -45.66
CA PHE A 182 36.26 -9.70 -45.87
C PHE A 182 35.41 -10.97 -45.73
N VAL A 183 35.91 -12.13 -46.16
CA VAL A 183 35.24 -13.43 -45.90
C VAL A 183 35.09 -13.67 -44.39
N PHE A 184 36.13 -13.38 -43.61
CA PHE A 184 36.09 -13.50 -42.15
C PHE A 184 35.08 -12.52 -41.51
N ILE A 185 35.02 -11.28 -41.99
CA ILE A 185 34.03 -10.29 -41.54
C ILE A 185 32.59 -10.73 -41.89
N ILE A 186 32.37 -11.29 -43.08
CA ILE A 186 31.05 -11.81 -43.47
C ILE A 186 30.62 -12.95 -42.52
N MET A 187 31.56 -13.76 -42.01
CA MET A 187 31.23 -14.81 -41.04
C MET A 187 30.67 -14.25 -39.74
N PHE A 188 31.22 -13.14 -39.23
CA PHE A 188 30.60 -12.41 -38.12
C PHE A 188 29.21 -11.85 -38.48
N GLY A 189 29.01 -11.43 -39.74
CA GLY A 189 27.70 -11.06 -40.26
C GLY A 189 26.67 -12.19 -40.13
N PHE A 190 27.01 -13.42 -40.51
CA PHE A 190 26.12 -14.57 -40.34
C PHE A 190 25.83 -14.89 -38.86
N VAL A 191 26.83 -14.74 -37.99
CA VAL A 191 26.64 -14.89 -36.53
C VAL A 191 25.67 -13.82 -36.00
N MET A 192 25.81 -12.57 -36.43
CA MET A 192 24.89 -11.48 -36.10
C MET A 192 23.46 -11.79 -36.55
N LEU A 193 23.26 -12.30 -37.77
CA LEU A 193 21.93 -12.71 -38.27
C LEU A 193 21.29 -13.78 -37.39
N PHE A 194 22.08 -14.76 -36.94
CA PHE A 194 21.60 -15.83 -36.06
C PHE A 194 21.20 -15.30 -34.68
N ILE A 195 22.03 -14.44 -34.08
CA ILE A 195 21.75 -13.84 -32.76
C ILE A 195 20.48 -12.99 -32.81
N ASN A 196 20.33 -12.14 -33.84
CA ASN A 196 19.13 -11.31 -34.02
C ASN A 196 17.88 -12.16 -34.29
N GLY A 197 17.98 -13.20 -35.12
CA GLY A 197 16.88 -14.15 -35.35
C GLY A 197 16.46 -14.90 -34.08
N TYR A 198 17.43 -15.33 -33.27
CA TYR A 198 17.20 -15.96 -31.98
C TYR A 198 16.49 -15.02 -31.00
N PHE A 199 16.92 -13.75 -30.93
CA PHE A 199 16.28 -12.73 -30.09
C PHE A 199 14.83 -12.48 -30.50
N ILE A 200 14.54 -12.33 -31.79
CA ILE A 200 13.17 -12.16 -32.29
C ILE A 200 12.30 -13.37 -31.91
N ALA A 201 12.82 -14.59 -32.06
CA ALA A 201 12.11 -15.80 -31.67
C ALA A 201 11.80 -15.83 -30.16
N GLN A 202 12.73 -15.38 -29.30
CA GLN A 202 12.49 -15.24 -27.86
C GLN A 202 11.36 -14.25 -27.56
N VAL A 203 11.37 -13.09 -28.22
CA VAL A 203 10.33 -12.07 -28.05
C VAL A 203 8.96 -12.61 -28.48
N LEU A 204 8.88 -13.31 -29.60
CA LEU A 204 7.64 -13.96 -30.07
C LEU A 204 7.14 -15.06 -29.13
N GLN A 205 8.05 -15.78 -28.48
CA GLN A 205 7.74 -16.79 -27.46
C GLN A 205 7.45 -16.18 -26.07
N LYS A 206 7.40 -14.84 -25.95
CA LYS A 206 7.22 -14.11 -24.68
C LYS A 206 8.28 -14.48 -23.63
N ARG A 207 9.49 -14.85 -24.06
CA ARG A 207 10.65 -15.06 -23.20
C ARG A 207 11.50 -13.80 -23.23
N GLU A 208 11.19 -12.89 -22.32
CA GLU A 208 11.83 -11.58 -22.23
C GLU A 208 13.24 -11.71 -21.63
N SER A 209 14.27 -11.32 -22.40
CA SER A 209 15.68 -11.42 -21.99
C SER A 209 16.45 -10.19 -22.42
N GLU A 210 16.76 -9.33 -21.46
CA GLU A 210 17.57 -8.12 -21.69
C GLU A 210 18.99 -8.46 -22.14
N VAL A 211 19.52 -9.59 -21.64
CA VAL A 211 20.83 -10.11 -22.03
C VAL A 211 20.84 -10.47 -23.52
N SER A 212 19.80 -11.17 -24.00
CA SER A 212 19.71 -11.53 -25.41
C SER A 212 19.59 -10.30 -26.32
N GLY A 213 18.77 -9.32 -25.94
CA GLY A 213 18.61 -8.08 -26.72
C GLY A 213 19.88 -7.24 -26.77
N THR A 214 20.62 -7.18 -25.66
CA THR A 214 21.90 -6.46 -25.61
C THR A 214 22.97 -7.14 -26.47
N ILE A 215 23.06 -8.48 -26.42
CA ILE A 215 24.00 -9.25 -27.27
C ILE A 215 23.67 -9.07 -28.75
N ALA A 216 22.38 -9.06 -29.11
CA ALA A 216 21.93 -8.77 -30.47
C ALA A 216 22.44 -7.41 -30.95
N GLY A 217 22.19 -6.33 -30.20
CA GLY A 217 22.65 -4.99 -30.59
C GLY A 217 24.18 -4.85 -30.66
N ILE A 218 24.91 -5.50 -29.74
CA ILE A 218 26.39 -5.52 -29.79
C ILE A 218 26.88 -6.20 -31.07
N SER A 219 26.21 -7.27 -31.52
CA SER A 219 26.66 -8.02 -32.68
C SER A 219 26.65 -7.19 -33.98
N GLY A 220 25.65 -6.32 -34.19
CA GLY A 220 25.62 -5.37 -35.30
C GLY A 220 26.72 -4.32 -35.23
N ILE A 221 27.02 -3.81 -34.02
CA ILE A 221 28.11 -2.85 -33.81
C ILE A 221 29.47 -3.48 -34.14
N VAL A 222 29.72 -4.71 -33.69
CA VAL A 222 31.00 -5.41 -33.92
C VAL A 222 31.28 -5.57 -35.42
N VAL A 223 30.31 -6.03 -36.20
CA VAL A 223 30.48 -6.20 -37.66
C VAL A 223 30.74 -4.85 -38.33
N SER A 224 29.98 -3.82 -37.97
CA SER A 224 30.14 -2.48 -38.54
C SER A 224 31.50 -1.86 -38.22
N VAL A 225 31.95 -1.96 -36.97
CA VAL A 225 33.25 -1.46 -36.52
C VAL A 225 34.39 -2.23 -37.19
N ALA A 226 34.28 -3.56 -37.34
CA ALA A 226 35.29 -4.36 -38.02
C ALA A 226 35.49 -3.89 -39.48
N ILE A 227 34.41 -3.58 -40.19
CA ILE A 227 34.46 -3.08 -41.58
C ILE A 227 35.10 -1.69 -41.64
N LEU A 228 34.73 -0.78 -40.73
CA LEU A 228 35.29 0.57 -40.70
C LEU A 228 36.78 0.57 -40.33
N LEU A 229 37.18 -0.24 -39.35
CA LEU A 229 38.58 -0.41 -38.98
C LEU A 229 39.39 -1.04 -40.12
N TYR A 230 38.83 -2.02 -40.81
CA TYR A 230 39.52 -2.66 -41.91
C TYR A 230 39.70 -1.73 -43.11
N LYS A 231 38.68 -0.93 -43.45
CA LYS A 231 38.81 0.15 -44.43
C LYS A 231 39.93 1.12 -44.03
N TRP A 232 39.93 1.58 -42.78
CA TRP A 232 40.93 2.53 -42.29
C TRP A 232 42.34 1.95 -42.34
N TYR A 233 42.51 0.68 -41.99
CA TYR A 233 43.78 -0.04 -42.13
C TYR A 233 44.28 -0.07 -43.58
N LEU A 234 43.40 -0.40 -44.53
CA LEU A 234 43.76 -0.41 -45.95
C LEU A 234 44.09 0.99 -46.49
N ASP A 235 43.35 2.01 -46.07
CA ASP A 235 43.64 3.40 -46.45
C ASP A 235 45.04 3.83 -45.99
N ILE A 236 45.45 3.49 -44.75
CA ILE A 236 46.79 3.78 -44.23
C ILE A 236 47.86 2.99 -44.96
N SER A 237 47.67 1.67 -45.08
CA SER A 237 48.65 0.77 -45.70
C SER A 237 48.95 1.18 -47.15
N MET A 238 47.97 1.68 -47.88
CA MET A 238 48.14 2.09 -49.28
C MET A 238 48.67 3.52 -49.45
N GLU A 239 48.64 4.35 -48.41
CA GLU A 239 49.23 5.70 -48.41
C GLU A 239 50.76 5.64 -48.29
N GLU A 240 51.30 4.64 -47.58
CA GLU A 240 52.74 4.41 -47.45
C GLU A 240 53.42 3.93 -48.76
N ASP A 241 52.70 3.15 -49.58
CA ASP A 241 53.22 2.59 -50.85
C ASP A 241 53.10 3.54 -52.06
N GLY A 242 52.47 4.71 -51.89
CA GLY A 242 52.36 5.76 -52.92
C GLY A 242 51.49 5.43 -54.14
N TRP A 243 50.89 4.24 -54.22
CA TRP A 243 50.07 3.76 -55.34
C TRP A 243 48.78 3.11 -54.81
N ARG A 244 47.62 3.71 -55.09
CA ARG A 244 46.29 3.23 -54.64
C ARG A 244 45.67 2.29 -55.68
N TRP A 245 45.86 0.99 -55.52
CA TRP A 245 45.34 -0.01 -56.45
C TRP A 245 43.91 -0.48 -56.11
N ILE A 246 43.43 -0.24 -54.87
CA ILE A 246 42.05 -0.48 -54.44
C ILE A 246 41.45 0.80 -53.83
N SER A 247 40.21 1.12 -54.20
CA SER A 247 39.39 2.12 -53.52
C SER A 247 38.19 1.47 -52.83
N ILE A 248 37.95 1.84 -51.57
CA ILE A 248 36.93 1.24 -50.70
C ILE A 248 35.90 2.30 -50.31
N ASN A 249 34.70 2.17 -50.85
CA ASN A 249 33.59 3.04 -50.46
C ASN A 249 32.65 2.32 -49.49
N THR A 250 32.33 2.96 -48.36
CA THR A 250 31.37 2.43 -47.40
C THR A 250 29.96 2.67 -47.92
N GLN A 251 29.14 1.63 -47.84
CA GLN A 251 27.76 1.64 -48.31
C GLN A 251 26.79 1.77 -47.14
N VAL A 252 25.51 1.99 -47.48
CA VAL A 252 24.44 2.27 -46.51
C VAL A 252 24.25 1.13 -45.49
N GLY A 253 24.53 -0.12 -45.87
CA GLY A 253 24.36 -1.27 -45.00
C GLY A 253 25.17 -1.20 -43.70
N VAL A 254 26.43 -0.73 -43.76
CA VAL A 254 27.30 -0.60 -42.55
C VAL A 254 26.73 0.44 -41.58
N TRP A 255 26.26 1.57 -42.11
CA TRP A 255 25.75 2.66 -41.28
C TRP A 255 24.41 2.29 -40.64
N LEU A 256 23.52 1.62 -41.39
CA LEU A 256 22.25 1.12 -40.85
C LEU A 256 22.47 0.09 -39.75
N MET A 257 23.44 -0.82 -39.94
CA MET A 257 23.77 -1.84 -38.95
C MET A 257 24.32 -1.23 -37.66
N LEU A 258 25.20 -0.23 -37.77
CA LEU A 258 25.76 0.48 -36.61
C LEU A 258 24.67 1.24 -35.83
N LEU A 259 23.83 1.99 -36.54
CA LEU A 259 22.76 2.79 -35.92
C LEU A 259 21.68 1.91 -35.29
N ALA A 260 21.31 0.80 -35.95
CA ALA A 260 20.34 -0.14 -35.42
C ALA A 260 20.88 -0.85 -34.16
N GLY A 261 22.16 -1.25 -34.15
CA GLY A 261 22.84 -1.81 -32.98
C GLY A 261 22.82 -0.90 -31.75
N ILE A 262 23.15 0.38 -31.96
CA ILE A 262 23.10 1.39 -30.89
C ILE A 262 21.65 1.60 -30.42
N ALA A 263 20.71 1.74 -31.35
CA ALA A 263 19.30 1.96 -31.03
C ALA A 263 18.71 0.78 -30.24
N LEU A 264 19.07 -0.47 -30.58
CA LEU A 264 18.62 -1.67 -29.88
C LEU A 264 19.12 -1.69 -28.43
N ILE A 265 20.42 -1.41 -28.21
CA ILE A 265 20.97 -1.29 -26.85
C ILE A 265 20.27 -0.16 -26.08
N CYS A 266 20.05 0.99 -26.72
CA CYS A 266 19.36 2.11 -26.08
C CYS A 266 17.93 1.75 -25.65
N VAL A 267 17.18 1.03 -26.48
CA VAL A 267 15.83 0.58 -26.14
C VAL A 267 15.86 -0.48 -25.03
N ILE A 268 16.80 -1.42 -25.05
CA ILE A 268 16.87 -2.45 -24.01
C ILE A 268 17.25 -1.86 -22.64
N VAL A 269 18.25 -0.98 -22.61
CA VAL A 269 18.85 -0.46 -21.37
C VAL A 269 18.13 0.79 -20.83
N PHE A 270 17.71 1.71 -21.70
CA PHE A 270 17.22 3.02 -21.28
C PHE A 270 15.71 3.22 -21.47
N TYR A 271 15.01 2.33 -22.18
CA TYR A 271 13.56 2.41 -22.27
C TYR A 271 12.92 2.02 -20.94
N LYS A 272 12.56 3.03 -20.16
CA LYS A 272 11.60 2.92 -19.07
C LYS A 272 10.23 3.19 -19.64
N SER A 273 9.36 2.19 -19.65
CA SER A 273 7.98 2.38 -20.04
C SER A 273 7.29 3.31 -19.04
N ASP A 274 6.41 4.20 -19.52
CA ASP A 274 5.57 5.05 -18.66
C ASP A 274 4.76 4.22 -17.64
N THR A 275 4.54 2.94 -17.92
CA THR A 275 3.90 1.97 -17.02
C THR A 275 4.71 1.69 -15.75
N GLU A 276 6.05 1.73 -15.74
CA GLU A 276 6.86 1.55 -14.52
C GLU A 276 6.86 2.80 -13.62
N ALA A 277 6.75 3.99 -14.20
CA ALA A 277 6.62 5.25 -13.47
C ALA A 277 5.21 5.43 -12.91
N GLU A 278 4.17 5.06 -13.66
CA GLU A 278 2.77 5.14 -13.21
C GLU A 278 2.40 4.05 -12.19
N THR A 279 2.93 2.82 -12.31
CA THR A 279 2.61 1.73 -11.35
C THR A 279 3.09 2.04 -9.94
N LYS A 280 4.24 2.72 -9.75
CA LYS A 280 4.68 3.14 -8.41
C LYS A 280 3.76 4.18 -7.76
N ASN A 281 3.22 5.12 -8.53
CA ASN A 281 2.33 6.17 -8.00
C ASN A 281 0.84 5.77 -7.94
N LYS A 282 0.34 4.91 -8.85
CA LYS A 282 -1.02 4.34 -8.78
C LYS A 282 -1.15 3.23 -7.72
N SER A 283 -0.05 2.70 -7.19
CA SER A 283 -0.07 1.60 -6.22
C SER A 283 -0.66 1.95 -4.86
N ASN A 284 -0.79 3.23 -4.49
CA ASN A 284 -1.28 3.67 -3.19
C ASN A 284 -2.36 4.75 -3.35
N LEU A 285 -3.62 4.32 -3.44
CA LEU A 285 -4.76 5.24 -3.52
C LEU A 285 -5.34 5.45 -2.13
N GLU A 286 -5.57 6.71 -1.73
CA GLU A 286 -6.21 7.06 -0.46
C GLU A 286 -7.49 7.87 -0.70
N PHE A 287 -8.60 7.33 -0.19
CA PHE A 287 -9.94 7.91 -0.34
C PHE A 287 -10.53 8.33 1.00
N GLU A 288 -11.18 9.49 0.99
CA GLU A 288 -11.94 10.01 2.12
C GLU A 288 -13.28 9.27 2.29
N VAL A 289 -13.62 8.89 3.52
CA VAL A 289 -14.90 8.22 3.82
C VAL A 289 -15.96 9.25 4.17
N MET A 290 -16.95 9.39 3.29
CA MET A 290 -17.92 10.49 3.34
C MET A 290 -19.17 10.17 4.16
N ASN A 291 -19.47 8.90 4.44
CA ASN A 291 -20.66 8.49 5.18
C ASN A 291 -20.32 7.95 6.57
N TYR A 292 -21.33 7.85 7.43
CA TYR A 292 -21.23 7.20 8.73
C TYR A 292 -22.57 6.65 9.19
N ASP A 293 -22.52 5.64 10.06
CA ASP A 293 -23.71 5.17 10.76
C ASP A 293 -23.90 6.03 12.03
N PRO A 294 -25.02 6.76 12.18
CA PRO A 294 -25.26 7.63 13.33
C PRO A 294 -25.48 6.86 14.64
N VAL A 295 -25.78 5.57 14.61
CA VAL A 295 -26.00 4.74 15.80
C VAL A 295 -24.69 4.13 16.28
N LEU A 296 -23.76 3.83 15.38
CA LEU A 296 -22.59 3.05 15.74
C LEU A 296 -21.54 3.87 16.50
N PRO A 297 -20.84 3.26 17.46
CA PRO A 297 -19.77 3.91 18.21
C PRO A 297 -18.44 3.89 17.42
N ILE A 298 -18.50 4.01 16.10
CA ILE A 298 -17.35 3.86 15.19
C ILE A 298 -17.44 4.91 14.11
N ARG A 299 -16.31 5.54 13.79
CA ARG A 299 -16.19 6.45 12.66
C ARG A 299 -15.04 6.07 11.74
N MET A 300 -15.38 5.63 10.53
CA MET A 300 -14.43 5.43 9.44
C MET A 300 -13.93 6.79 8.92
N LYS A 301 -12.63 6.87 8.61
CA LYS A 301 -11.94 8.11 8.21
C LYS A 301 -11.42 8.04 6.78
N THR A 302 -10.51 7.12 6.48
CA THR A 302 -9.95 6.91 5.14
C THR A 302 -9.95 5.43 4.76
N LEU A 303 -10.05 5.18 3.46
CA LEU A 303 -9.83 3.89 2.83
C LEU A 303 -8.58 4.01 1.95
N LYS A 304 -7.54 3.27 2.29
CA LYS A 304 -6.35 3.12 1.45
C LYS A 304 -6.45 1.82 0.66
N ILE A 305 -6.18 1.87 -0.63
CA ILE A 305 -6.13 0.71 -1.51
C ILE A 305 -4.70 0.60 -2.04
N ARG A 306 -4.08 -0.55 -1.77
CA ARG A 306 -2.75 -0.88 -2.28
C ARG A 306 -2.79 -2.07 -3.21
N LYS A 307 -2.06 -2.01 -4.32
CA LYS A 307 -1.90 -3.15 -5.23
C LYS A 307 -0.58 -3.85 -4.94
N GLU A 308 -0.65 -5.10 -4.48
CA GLU A 308 0.51 -5.95 -4.17
C GLU A 308 0.29 -7.36 -4.75
N ASN A 309 1.15 -7.81 -5.68
CA ASN A 309 1.19 -9.18 -6.20
C ASN A 309 -0.20 -9.80 -6.51
N ASP A 310 -0.94 -9.20 -7.46
CA ASP A 310 -2.31 -9.60 -7.87
C ASP A 310 -3.38 -9.56 -6.76
N LYS A 311 -3.10 -8.86 -5.67
CA LYS A 311 -4.03 -8.59 -4.58
C LYS A 311 -4.19 -7.09 -4.35
N LEU A 312 -5.41 -6.70 -4.02
CA LEU A 312 -5.72 -5.41 -3.45
C LEU A 312 -5.73 -5.53 -1.92
N ILE A 313 -4.86 -4.78 -1.26
CA ILE A 313 -4.85 -4.60 0.19
C ILE A 313 -5.63 -3.34 0.51
N LEU A 314 -6.76 -3.52 1.19
CA LEU A 314 -7.62 -2.44 1.65
C LEU A 314 -7.32 -2.18 3.12
N GLU A 315 -7.00 -0.94 3.46
CA GLU A 315 -6.74 -0.49 4.82
C GLU A 315 -7.73 0.60 5.20
N LEU A 316 -8.58 0.30 6.19
CA LEU A 316 -9.57 1.23 6.72
C LEU A 316 -9.05 1.83 8.03
N THR A 317 -8.95 3.16 8.07
CA THR A 317 -8.64 3.89 9.29
C THR A 317 -9.94 4.35 9.96
N TYR A 318 -10.01 4.25 11.29
CA TYR A 318 -11.22 4.58 12.04
C TYR A 318 -10.91 5.13 13.44
N ALA A 319 -11.96 5.63 14.09
CA ALA A 319 -11.98 5.96 15.51
C ALA A 319 -13.12 5.22 16.20
N GLU A 320 -12.87 4.67 17.38
CA GLU A 320 -13.85 3.95 18.21
C GLU A 320 -13.96 4.61 19.60
N PHE A 321 -15.05 4.32 20.32
CA PHE A 321 -15.20 4.75 21.72
C PHE A 321 -14.25 3.98 22.65
N GLU A 322 -13.72 4.64 23.68
CA GLU A 322 -12.76 4.08 24.65
C GLU A 322 -13.15 2.73 25.28
N TRP A 323 -14.45 2.43 25.41
CA TRP A 323 -14.95 1.21 26.05
C TRP A 323 -15.34 0.10 25.05
N ALA A 324 -15.28 0.38 23.74
CA ALA A 324 -15.60 -0.56 22.69
C ALA A 324 -14.28 -1.09 22.08
N SER A 325 -13.93 -2.34 22.39
CA SER A 325 -12.82 -3.02 21.72
C SER A 325 -13.38 -3.81 20.54
N ILE A 326 -13.34 -3.20 19.35
CA ILE A 326 -13.79 -3.84 18.12
C ILE A 326 -12.60 -4.54 17.50
N GLU A 327 -12.75 -5.82 17.14
CA GLU A 327 -11.67 -6.59 16.49
C GLU A 327 -11.93 -6.78 15.00
N GLU A 328 -13.20 -6.97 14.63
CA GLU A 328 -13.61 -7.25 13.27
C GLU A 328 -14.84 -6.42 12.89
N PHE A 329 -14.89 -6.02 11.63
CA PHE A 329 -16.08 -5.43 11.04
C PHE A 329 -16.35 -6.01 9.65
N ILE A 330 -17.63 -6.23 9.38
CA ILE A 330 -18.15 -6.68 8.10
C ILE A 330 -18.79 -5.46 7.43
N VAL A 331 -18.26 -5.07 6.28
CA VAL A 331 -18.67 -3.84 5.60
C VAL A 331 -18.92 -4.05 4.11
N ASP A 332 -19.81 -3.27 3.54
CA ASP A 332 -19.87 -3.06 2.09
C ASP A 332 -19.07 -1.79 1.74
N ILE A 333 -18.19 -1.93 0.74
CA ILE A 333 -17.34 -0.84 0.26
C ILE A 333 -17.90 -0.34 -1.07
N GLN A 334 -18.31 0.92 -1.06
CA GLN A 334 -18.74 1.64 -2.24
C GLN A 334 -17.72 2.75 -2.56
N LEU A 335 -17.36 2.88 -3.83
CA LEU A 335 -16.53 3.98 -4.31
C LEU A 335 -17.41 4.94 -5.13
N VAL A 336 -17.13 6.23 -4.98
CA VAL A 336 -17.86 7.32 -5.63
C VAL A 336 -16.92 8.03 -6.58
N ARG A 337 -17.30 8.12 -7.86
CA ARG A 337 -16.55 8.85 -8.89
C ARG A 337 -16.85 10.35 -8.87
N TYR A 338 -16.00 11.13 -9.55
CA TYR A 338 -16.21 12.58 -9.69
C TYR A 338 -17.51 12.95 -10.41
N ASP A 339 -18.03 12.09 -11.28
CA ASP A 339 -19.32 12.26 -11.95
C ASP A 339 -20.54 11.91 -11.05
N GLY A 340 -20.30 11.46 -9.82
CA GLY A 340 -21.33 11.07 -8.84
C GLY A 340 -21.80 9.63 -8.96
N THR A 341 -21.30 8.85 -9.92
CA THR A 341 -21.58 7.41 -10.02
C THR A 341 -21.03 6.66 -8.82
N VAL A 342 -21.78 5.65 -8.37
CA VAL A 342 -21.45 4.85 -7.19
C VAL A 342 -21.36 3.39 -7.59
N ASN A 343 -20.25 2.75 -7.26
CA ASN A 343 -20.02 1.34 -7.53
C ASN A 343 -19.57 0.59 -6.28
N ILE A 344 -19.96 -0.67 -6.16
CA ILE A 344 -19.51 -1.55 -5.08
C ILE A 344 -18.17 -2.19 -5.48
N LEU A 345 -17.12 -1.93 -4.69
CA LEU A 345 -15.82 -2.59 -4.82
C LEU A 345 -15.84 -3.97 -4.14
N ALA A 346 -16.38 -4.06 -2.93
CA ALA A 346 -16.43 -5.30 -2.16
C ALA A 346 -17.72 -5.38 -1.34
N ARG A 347 -18.30 -6.58 -1.28
CA ARG A 347 -19.47 -6.90 -0.44
C ARG A 347 -19.04 -7.77 0.72
N ASN A 348 -19.65 -7.57 1.88
CA ASN A 348 -19.37 -8.36 3.09
C ASN A 348 -17.86 -8.48 3.40
N ALA A 349 -17.10 -7.41 3.16
CA ALA A 349 -15.67 -7.39 3.39
C ALA A 349 -15.38 -7.49 4.90
N LEU A 350 -14.68 -8.55 5.30
CA LEU A 350 -14.28 -8.80 6.68
C LEU A 350 -12.94 -8.11 6.95
N PHE A 351 -12.97 -6.98 7.63
CA PHE A 351 -11.78 -6.28 8.06
C PHE A 351 -11.36 -6.72 9.45
N GLU A 352 -10.09 -7.09 9.58
CA GLU A 352 -9.47 -7.46 10.85
C GLU A 352 -8.61 -6.32 11.36
N LYS A 353 -8.75 -5.96 12.63
CA LYS A 353 -7.91 -4.98 13.31
C LYS A 353 -6.47 -5.47 13.35
N LYS A 354 -5.52 -4.64 12.90
CA LYS A 354 -4.08 -4.92 12.96
C LYS A 354 -3.30 -3.95 13.85
N GLY A 355 -3.92 -2.82 14.23
CA GLY A 355 -3.34 -1.84 15.15
C GLY A 355 -4.43 -1.09 15.93
N GLN A 356 -4.08 0.00 16.63
CA GLN A 356 -5.06 0.72 17.46
C GLN A 356 -6.22 1.31 16.65
N ASN A 357 -5.96 1.86 15.45
CA ASN A 357 -6.92 2.68 14.70
C ASN A 357 -7.07 2.28 13.23
N PHE A 358 -6.65 1.07 12.85
CA PHE A 358 -6.81 0.60 11.47
C PHE A 358 -7.09 -0.91 11.40
N ALA A 359 -7.78 -1.30 10.34
CA ALA A 359 -8.03 -2.68 9.99
C ALA A 359 -7.72 -2.92 8.52
N ARG A 360 -7.50 -4.20 8.19
CA ARG A 360 -7.09 -4.61 6.86
C ARG A 360 -8.00 -5.71 6.31
N PHE A 361 -8.26 -5.64 5.02
CA PHE A 361 -8.93 -6.67 4.23
C PHE A 361 -8.14 -6.91 2.94
N GLN A 362 -8.07 -8.17 2.50
CA GLN A 362 -7.42 -8.54 1.24
C GLN A 362 -8.47 -8.99 0.25
N LEU A 363 -8.41 -8.41 -0.95
CA LEU A 363 -9.27 -8.74 -2.08
C LEU A 363 -8.38 -9.18 -3.25
N GLN A 364 -8.83 -10.14 -4.06
CA GLN A 364 -8.12 -10.48 -5.29
C GLN A 364 -8.24 -9.31 -6.28
N ASP A 365 -7.12 -8.91 -6.90
CA ASP A 365 -7.16 -7.88 -7.93
C ASP A 365 -7.70 -8.47 -9.23
N ALA A 366 -8.95 -8.13 -9.55
CA ALA A 366 -9.57 -8.53 -10.79
C ALA A 366 -9.26 -7.57 -11.95
N GLY A 367 -8.62 -6.42 -11.71
CA GLY A 367 -8.50 -5.32 -12.66
C GLY A 367 -9.63 -4.30 -12.54
N TYR A 368 -9.99 -3.91 -11.31
CA TYR A 368 -11.08 -2.94 -11.08
C TYR A 368 -10.73 -1.55 -11.65
N ASP A 369 -11.71 -0.88 -12.27
CA ASP A 369 -11.55 0.48 -12.79
C ASP A 369 -11.52 1.54 -11.68
N LEU A 370 -10.36 1.70 -11.04
CA LEU A 370 -10.12 2.66 -9.96
C LEU A 370 -9.84 4.09 -10.45
N ASP A 371 -9.87 4.34 -11.76
CA ASP A 371 -9.64 5.68 -12.31
C ASP A 371 -10.86 6.58 -12.07
N GLY A 372 -10.60 7.86 -11.76
CA GLY A 372 -11.66 8.87 -11.55
C GLY A 372 -12.46 8.73 -10.24
N ILE A 373 -11.97 7.97 -9.26
CA ILE A 373 -12.60 7.83 -7.94
C ILE A 373 -12.30 9.07 -7.08
N ALA A 374 -13.35 9.66 -6.51
CA ALA A 374 -13.26 10.87 -5.67
C ALA A 374 -13.27 10.53 -4.18
N SER A 375 -14.12 9.59 -3.76
CA SER A 375 -14.30 9.26 -2.34
C SER A 375 -14.85 7.85 -2.11
N ALA A 376 -14.88 7.42 -0.84
CA ALA A 376 -15.41 6.13 -0.43
C ALA A 376 -16.67 6.28 0.46
N ARG A 377 -17.54 5.28 0.38
CA ARG A 377 -18.69 5.06 1.27
C ARG A 377 -18.56 3.67 1.89
N ILE A 378 -18.58 3.60 3.22
CA ILE A 378 -18.43 2.36 3.97
C ILE A 378 -19.72 2.11 4.74
N ASN A 379 -20.41 1.03 4.39
CA ASN A 379 -21.64 0.64 5.06
C ASN A 379 -21.34 -0.51 6.02
N ILE A 380 -21.44 -0.27 7.32
CA ILE A 380 -21.18 -1.29 8.34
C ILE A 380 -22.40 -2.19 8.44
N LEU A 381 -22.22 -3.48 8.17
CA LEU A 381 -23.27 -4.50 8.27
C LEU A 381 -23.29 -5.11 9.67
N ALA A 382 -22.12 -5.46 10.18
CA ALA A 382 -21.94 -6.00 11.53
C ALA A 382 -20.52 -5.73 12.03
N TYR A 383 -20.35 -5.79 13.35
CA TYR A 383 -19.05 -5.70 13.99
C TYR A 383 -19.00 -6.55 15.26
N ASN A 384 -17.82 -7.07 15.57
CA ASN A 384 -17.61 -7.97 16.69
C ASN A 384 -16.90 -7.26 17.84
N ILE A 385 -17.52 -7.32 19.01
CA ILE A 385 -16.96 -6.84 20.28
C ILE A 385 -16.58 -8.06 21.12
N TYR A 386 -15.31 -8.19 21.49
CA TYR A 386 -14.89 -9.21 22.45
C TYR A 386 -15.01 -8.69 23.88
N LYS A 387 -15.79 -9.39 24.70
CA LYS A 387 -15.85 -9.16 26.14
C LYS A 387 -15.54 -10.46 26.87
N SER A 388 -14.41 -10.51 27.57
CA SER A 388 -14.04 -11.65 28.43
C SER A 388 -14.16 -13.00 27.71
N GLN A 389 -13.55 -13.12 26.53
CA GLN A 389 -13.53 -14.32 25.67
C GLN A 389 -14.87 -14.72 25.01
N LYS A 390 -15.95 -13.94 25.17
CA LYS A 390 -17.19 -14.14 24.40
C LYS A 390 -17.31 -13.08 23.30
N LYS A 391 -17.52 -13.57 22.08
CA LYS A 391 -17.77 -12.76 20.87
C LYS A 391 -19.22 -12.28 20.90
N HIS A 392 -19.43 -10.97 20.94
CA HIS A 392 -20.73 -10.35 20.78
C HIS A 392 -20.78 -9.60 19.45
N GLU A 393 -21.63 -10.07 18.55
CA GLU A 393 -21.88 -9.41 17.27
C GLU A 393 -22.99 -8.36 17.44
N GLU A 394 -22.71 -7.14 17.01
CA GLU A 394 -23.71 -6.07 16.87
C GLU A 394 -23.88 -5.73 15.39
N LYS A 395 -25.13 -5.49 14.98
CA LYS A 395 -25.46 -5.11 13.60
C LYS A 395 -25.43 -3.59 13.42
N GLY A 396 -25.08 -3.16 12.22
CA GLY A 396 -25.28 -1.78 11.80
C GLY A 396 -26.75 -1.42 11.74
N SER A 397 -27.06 -0.12 11.77
CA SER A 397 -28.44 0.37 11.72
C SER A 397 -29.10 0.15 10.35
N GLY A 398 -28.29 -0.05 9.31
CA GLY A 398 -28.75 -0.09 7.92
C GLY A 398 -29.00 1.30 7.31
N PHE A 399 -28.69 2.36 8.06
CA PHE A 399 -28.74 3.75 7.61
C PHE A 399 -27.35 4.37 7.63
N SER A 400 -27.13 5.33 6.74
CA SER A 400 -25.93 6.15 6.76
C SER A 400 -26.28 7.61 6.55
N ALA A 401 -25.62 8.45 7.33
CA ALA A 401 -25.64 9.90 7.18
C ALA A 401 -24.41 10.33 6.39
N TYR A 402 -24.61 11.27 5.46
CA TYR A 402 -23.51 11.86 4.70
C TYR A 402 -22.86 13.00 5.48
N SER A 403 -21.55 13.15 5.29
CA SER A 403 -20.77 14.28 5.78
C SER A 403 -21.39 15.59 5.28
N ASP A 404 -21.42 16.58 6.17
CA ASP A 404 -21.78 17.95 5.78
C ASP A 404 -20.63 18.66 5.02
N TYR A 405 -19.40 18.14 5.15
CA TYR A 405 -18.19 18.65 4.49
C TYR A 405 -17.93 17.97 3.15
N SER A 406 -17.37 18.73 2.22
CA SER A 406 -16.80 18.24 0.97
C SER A 406 -15.51 17.43 1.19
N VAL A 407 -15.10 16.68 0.16
CA VAL A 407 -13.89 15.87 0.18
C VAL A 407 -12.65 16.74 0.41
N ASP A 408 -12.57 17.89 -0.27
CA ASP A 408 -11.42 18.79 -0.18
C ASP A 408 -11.34 19.47 1.19
N GLU A 409 -12.48 19.89 1.76
CA GLU A 409 -12.51 20.44 3.14
C GLU A 409 -12.00 19.41 4.16
N LEU A 410 -12.45 18.15 4.07
CA LEU A 410 -11.98 17.06 4.92
C LEU A 410 -10.47 16.82 4.77
N ARG A 411 -9.98 16.78 3.53
CA ARG A 411 -8.58 16.55 3.20
C ARG A 411 -7.70 17.69 3.73
N SER A 412 -8.07 18.94 3.47
CA SER A 412 -7.37 20.13 3.95
C SER A 412 -7.34 20.21 5.47
N ALA A 413 -8.47 19.91 6.14
CA ALA A 413 -8.51 19.94 7.60
C ALA A 413 -7.58 18.90 8.23
N ARG A 414 -7.55 17.68 7.68
CA ARG A 414 -6.68 16.59 8.17
C ARG A 414 -5.20 16.86 7.90
N PHE A 415 -4.88 17.47 6.76
CA PHE A 415 -3.52 17.87 6.41
C PHE A 415 -2.99 18.95 7.36
N ALA A 416 -3.79 19.98 7.63
CA ALA A 416 -3.38 21.10 8.46
C ALA A 416 -3.33 20.76 9.97
N SER A 417 -4.20 19.86 10.45
CA SER A 417 -4.02 19.23 11.76
C SER A 417 -4.83 17.93 11.85
N PRO A 418 -4.22 16.78 12.18
CA PRO A 418 -4.97 15.52 12.32
C PRO A 418 -6.03 15.58 13.44
N ASN A 419 -5.93 16.58 14.32
CA ASN A 419 -6.84 16.84 15.43
C ASN A 419 -7.78 18.03 15.19
N MET A 420 -7.73 18.70 14.02
CA MET A 420 -8.47 19.95 13.82
C MET A 420 -9.98 19.77 14.00
N VAL A 421 -10.59 20.75 14.67
CA VAL A 421 -12.03 20.84 14.89
C VAL A 421 -12.61 21.56 13.68
N MET A 422 -13.27 20.84 12.79
CA MET A 422 -14.15 21.51 11.82
C MET A 422 -15.39 21.98 12.56
N CYS A 423 -15.36 23.25 12.99
CA CYS A 423 -16.46 23.91 13.66
C CYS A 423 -17.44 24.45 12.61
N MET A 424 -18.31 23.58 12.11
CA MET A 424 -19.69 24.00 11.89
C MET A 424 -20.57 23.10 12.74
N GLU A 425 -20.76 23.51 14.00
CA GLU A 425 -21.72 22.87 14.90
C GLU A 425 -23.12 23.06 14.32
N LYS A 426 -23.71 21.97 13.82
CA LYS A 426 -25.09 22.00 13.36
C LYS A 426 -25.99 21.55 14.50
N ASN A 427 -26.86 22.44 14.96
CA ASN A 427 -27.91 22.08 15.90
C ASN A 427 -28.94 21.20 15.19
N ILE A 428 -29.26 20.07 15.81
CA ILE A 428 -30.30 19.12 15.37
C ILE A 428 -31.31 19.04 16.52
N GLY A 429 -32.28 19.96 16.52
CA GLY A 429 -33.22 20.13 17.63
C GLY A 429 -32.50 20.41 18.96
N GLU A 430 -32.77 19.61 20.00
CA GLU A 430 -32.09 19.68 21.31
C GLU A 430 -30.67 19.07 21.34
N ASN A 431 -30.18 18.60 20.20
CA ASN A 431 -28.88 17.94 20.05
C ASN A 431 -27.97 18.74 19.12
N HIS A 432 -26.71 18.33 19.08
CA HIS A 432 -25.74 18.85 18.13
C HIS A 432 -24.94 17.71 17.53
N GLN A 433 -24.44 17.96 16.32
CA GLN A 433 -23.54 17.07 15.62
C GLN A 433 -22.10 17.56 15.79
N CYS A 434 -21.26 16.72 16.38
CA CYS A 434 -19.82 16.99 16.46
C CYS A 434 -19.20 16.96 15.05
N CYS A 435 -18.03 17.57 14.90
CA CYS A 435 -17.20 17.43 13.70
C CYS A 435 -16.81 15.97 13.38
N CYS A 436 -16.87 15.05 14.35
CA CYS A 436 -16.67 13.61 14.10
C CYS A 436 -17.95 12.90 13.57
N GLY A 437 -19.06 13.63 13.39
CA GLY A 437 -20.37 13.12 12.98
C GLY A 437 -21.24 12.62 14.13
N GLN A 438 -20.71 12.47 15.34
CA GLN A 438 -21.49 12.03 16.50
C GLN A 438 -22.59 13.03 16.82
N VAL A 439 -23.84 12.57 16.83
CA VAL A 439 -24.98 13.34 17.34
C VAL A 439 -25.13 13.07 18.83
N TYR A 440 -25.21 14.13 19.64
CA TYR A 440 -25.34 14.03 21.09
C TYR A 440 -26.03 15.28 21.69
N SER A 441 -26.55 15.14 22.91
CA SER A 441 -27.32 16.21 23.57
C SER A 441 -26.55 17.50 23.75
N ASN A 442 -27.22 18.65 23.52
CA ASN A 442 -26.68 19.99 23.79
C ASN A 442 -26.31 20.21 25.28
N LYS A 443 -26.81 19.36 26.18
CA LYS A 443 -26.43 19.37 27.60
C LYS A 443 -24.99 18.91 27.82
N ASN A 444 -24.42 18.15 26.89
CA ASN A 444 -23.05 17.67 26.96
C ASN A 444 -22.11 18.67 26.28
N ASN A 445 -21.15 19.22 27.03
CA ASN A 445 -20.13 20.12 26.47
C ASN A 445 -19.03 19.37 25.71
N LYS A 446 -18.84 18.06 25.96
CA LYS A 446 -17.77 17.25 25.38
C LYS A 446 -18.35 16.14 24.51
N CYS A 447 -17.85 16.00 23.29
CA CYS A 447 -18.25 14.94 22.39
C CYS A 447 -17.88 13.58 22.99
N PRO A 448 -18.83 12.63 23.10
CA PRO A 448 -18.56 11.36 23.73
C PRO A 448 -17.72 10.42 22.86
N LEU A 449 -17.62 10.67 21.54
CA LEU A 449 -16.79 9.89 20.62
C LEU A 449 -15.35 10.41 20.55
N CYS A 450 -15.17 11.70 20.25
CA CYS A 450 -13.83 12.27 19.99
C CYS A 450 -13.28 13.13 21.14
N GLY A 451 -14.03 13.30 22.22
CA GLY A 451 -13.60 14.09 23.37
C GLY A 451 -13.49 15.59 23.11
N LYS A 452 -13.90 16.10 21.95
CA LYS A 452 -13.80 17.52 21.63
C LYS A 452 -14.82 18.32 22.44
N GLU A 453 -14.38 19.44 22.99
CA GLU A 453 -15.27 20.39 23.65
C GLU A 453 -15.96 21.28 22.63
N ARG A 454 -17.23 21.55 22.90
CA ARG A 454 -18.09 22.45 22.14
C ARG A 454 -17.61 23.89 22.35
N ARG A 455 -17.40 24.66 21.27
CA ARG A 455 -17.00 26.07 21.37
C ARG A 455 -18.26 26.95 21.45
N GLY A 456 -18.31 27.87 22.41
CA GLY A 456 -19.38 28.86 22.53
C GLY A 456 -20.50 28.49 23.50
N LYS A 457 -20.15 28.05 24.71
CA LYS A 457 -20.96 28.45 25.87
C LYS A 457 -20.43 29.77 26.41
#